data_AF-A0A965PMG2-F1
#
_entry.id   AF-A0A965PMG2-F1
#
_cell.length_a   1.000
_cell.length_b   1.000
_cell.length_c   1.000
_cell.angle_alpha   90.00
_cell.angle_beta   90.00
_cell.angle_gamma   90.00
#
_symmetry.space_group_name_H-M   'P 1'
#
loop_
_entity.id
_entity.type
_entity.pdbx_description
1 polymer ?
#
loop_
_entity_poly.entity_id
_entity_poly.type
_entity_poly.pdbx_seq_one_letter_code
_entity_poly.pdbx_strand_id
1 'polypeptide(L)'
;IELFTESIVSKVFDGDLDPLSVHIRSKAVIKALEAIVSKTEELARDNAQKYGEKSFNAYGAKVELREGYDTPDFSHDEVCLSLTAKLKARQEMLKQAFRLNGKAMIVDPDTGEVVPVMPVKSTKSTISITFQNPLNL
;
A
#
# COMPACT_ATOMS: atom_id res chain seq x y z
N ILE A 1 -20.80 -14.00 0.54
CA ILE A 1 -20.00 -12.80 0.91
C ILE A 1 -20.79 -11.54 0.56
N GLU A 2 -21.21 -11.38 -0.70
CA GLU A 2 -21.98 -10.22 -1.19
C GLU A 2 -23.21 -9.89 -0.32
N LEU A 3 -24.06 -10.88 -0.01
CA LEU A 3 -25.25 -10.67 0.84
C LEU A 3 -24.93 -10.10 2.24
N PHE A 4 -23.81 -10.52 2.83
CA PHE A 4 -23.39 -9.99 4.13
C PHE A 4 -22.88 -8.56 4.01
N THR A 5 -22.08 -8.29 2.97
CA THR A 5 -21.58 -6.95 2.67
C THR A 5 -22.73 -5.96 2.48
N GLU A 6 -23.72 -6.30 1.65
CA GLU A 6 -24.89 -5.47 1.41
C GLU A 6 -25.67 -5.20 2.70
N SER A 7 -25.89 -6.22 3.53
CA SER A 7 -26.60 -6.05 4.82
C SER A 7 -25.89 -5.07 5.76
N ILE A 8 -24.58 -5.17 5.89
CA ILE A 8 -23.80 -4.25 6.76
C ILE A 8 -23.80 -2.83 6.17
N VAL A 9 -23.64 -2.72 4.84
CA VAL A 9 -23.63 -1.43 4.15
C VAL A 9 -24.97 -0.72 4.33
N SER A 10 -26.10 -1.40 4.13
CA SER A 10 -27.43 -0.81 4.34
C SER A 10 -27.60 -0.31 5.77
N LYS A 11 -27.26 -1.12 6.78
CA LYS A 11 -27.34 -0.70 8.19
C LYS A 11 -26.49 0.53 8.52
N VAL A 12 -25.35 0.71 7.85
CA VAL A 12 -24.52 1.92 8.02
C VAL A 12 -25.21 3.13 7.38
N PHE A 13 -25.81 2.97 6.19
CA PHE A 13 -26.54 4.04 5.51
C PHE A 13 -27.86 4.41 6.21
N ASP A 14 -28.53 3.44 6.81
CA ASP A 14 -29.77 3.61 7.56
C ASP A 14 -29.52 4.22 8.96
N GLY A 15 -28.25 4.32 9.38
CA GLY A 15 -27.84 4.91 10.66
C GLY A 15 -27.88 3.94 11.85
N ASP A 16 -28.17 2.65 11.62
CA ASP A 16 -28.18 1.61 12.65
C ASP A 16 -26.77 1.28 13.17
N LEU A 17 -25.74 1.51 12.34
CA LEU A 17 -24.34 1.24 12.67
C LEU A 17 -23.46 2.47 12.44
N ASP A 18 -22.58 2.76 13.41
CA ASP A 18 -21.59 3.82 13.28
C ASP A 18 -20.58 3.51 12.14
N PRO A 19 -20.51 4.34 11.08
CA PRO A 19 -19.63 4.10 9.94
C PRO A 19 -18.15 3.98 10.32
N LEU A 20 -17.70 4.78 11.29
CA LEU A 20 -16.29 4.81 11.70
C LEU A 20 -15.91 3.52 12.43
N SER A 21 -16.72 3.07 13.38
CA SER A 21 -16.55 1.82 14.11
C SER A 21 -16.55 0.62 13.18
N VAL A 22 -17.50 0.56 12.23
CA VAL A 22 -17.55 -0.51 11.21
C VAL A 22 -16.27 -0.50 10.39
N HIS A 23 -15.85 0.68 9.88
CA HIS A 23 -14.65 0.79 9.07
C HIS A 23 -13.37 0.37 9.80
N ILE A 24 -13.19 0.80 11.06
CA ILE A 24 -12.04 0.43 11.90
C ILE A 24 -12.03 -1.09 12.15
N ARG A 25 -13.16 -1.68 12.53
CA ARG A 25 -13.27 -3.13 12.80
C ARG A 25 -12.98 -3.95 11.55
N SER A 26 -13.55 -3.56 10.40
CA SER A 26 -13.24 -4.22 9.12
C SER A 26 -11.76 -4.15 8.78
N LYS A 27 -11.12 -2.99 8.97
CA LYS A 27 -9.67 -2.85 8.77
C LYS A 27 -8.84 -3.69 9.73
N ALA A 28 -9.28 -3.85 10.98
CA ALA A 28 -8.62 -4.70 11.96
C ALA A 28 -8.65 -6.18 11.52
N VAL A 29 -9.81 -6.65 11.06
CA VAL A 29 -9.97 -8.03 10.55
C VAL A 29 -9.12 -8.26 9.30
N ILE A 30 -9.13 -7.32 8.34
CA ILE A 30 -8.29 -7.42 7.15
C ILE A 30 -6.81 -7.52 7.55
N LYS A 31 -6.33 -6.64 8.44
CA LYS A 31 -4.94 -6.67 8.91
C LYS A 31 -4.59 -7.99 9.61
N ALA A 32 -5.52 -8.55 10.39
CA ALA A 32 -5.33 -9.85 11.03
C ALA A 32 -5.25 -10.99 10.00
N LEU A 33 -6.13 -10.98 8.99
CA LEU A 33 -6.11 -11.96 7.90
C LEU A 33 -4.84 -11.84 7.05
N GLU A 34 -4.39 -10.64 6.70
CA GLU A 34 -3.11 -10.38 6.03
C GLU A 34 -1.93 -10.97 6.83
N ALA A 35 -1.93 -10.77 8.15
CA ALA A 35 -0.89 -11.31 9.03
C ALA A 35 -0.93 -12.85 9.12
N ILE A 36 -2.12 -13.45 9.12
CA ILE A 36 -2.26 -14.91 9.08
C ILE A 36 -1.73 -15.45 7.75
N VAL A 37 -2.20 -14.90 6.62
CA VAL A 37 -1.75 -15.29 5.28
C VAL A 37 -0.23 -15.22 5.18
N SER A 38 0.36 -14.09 5.57
CA SER A 38 1.82 -13.92 5.55
C SER A 38 2.59 -14.96 6.38
N LYS A 39 2.03 -15.42 7.51
CA LYS A 39 2.66 -16.43 8.37
C LYS A 39 2.43 -17.86 7.88
N THR A 40 1.34 -18.10 7.16
CA THR A 40 0.97 -19.43 6.66
C THR A 40 1.38 -19.67 5.21
N GLU A 41 1.84 -18.63 4.49
CA GLU A 41 2.13 -18.66 3.04
C GLU A 41 3.08 -19.81 2.67
N GLU A 42 4.19 -19.94 3.37
CA GLU A 42 5.19 -20.99 3.11
C GLU A 42 4.57 -22.39 3.27
N LEU A 43 3.87 -22.62 4.38
CA LEU A 43 3.20 -23.90 4.65
C LEU A 43 2.06 -24.18 3.65
N ALA A 44 1.32 -23.15 3.22
CA ALA A 44 0.26 -23.28 2.23
C ALA A 44 0.83 -23.66 0.86
N ARG A 45 1.94 -23.03 0.45
CA ARG A 45 2.66 -23.33 -0.79
C ARG A 45 3.23 -24.75 -0.78
N ASP A 46 3.85 -25.18 0.31
CA ASP A 46 4.41 -26.53 0.45
C ASP A 46 3.31 -27.61 0.39
N ASN A 47 2.13 -27.33 0.97
CA ASN A 47 0.98 -28.21 0.83
C ASN A 47 0.41 -28.21 -0.60
N ALA A 48 0.40 -27.05 -1.27
CA ALA A 48 -0.04 -26.94 -2.66
C ALA A 48 0.87 -27.74 -3.62
N GLN A 49 2.18 -27.84 -3.37
CA GLN A 49 3.09 -28.67 -4.16
C GLN A 49 2.70 -30.16 -4.18
N LYS A 50 2.02 -30.66 -3.15
CA LYS A 50 1.58 -32.07 -3.07
C LYS A 50 0.52 -32.44 -4.12
N TYR A 51 -0.17 -31.44 -4.69
CA TYR A 51 -1.17 -31.67 -5.73
C TYR A 51 -0.56 -31.99 -7.09
N GLY A 52 0.75 -31.82 -7.28
CA GLY A 52 1.50 -32.25 -8.47
C GLY A 52 1.25 -31.43 -9.75
N GLU A 53 0.19 -30.60 -9.77
CA GLU A 53 -0.15 -29.74 -10.91
C GLU A 53 0.20 -28.28 -10.62
N LYS A 54 0.69 -27.56 -11.64
CA LYS A 54 1.00 -26.11 -11.52
C LYS A 54 -0.26 -25.24 -11.35
N SER A 55 -1.43 -25.75 -11.72
CA SER A 55 -2.72 -25.09 -11.54
C SER A 55 -3.76 -26.13 -11.20
N PHE A 56 -4.48 -25.96 -10.08
CA PHE A 56 -5.51 -26.90 -9.64
C PHE A 56 -6.67 -26.17 -8.94
N ASN A 57 -7.82 -26.83 -8.84
CA ASN A 57 -8.96 -26.30 -8.09
C ASN A 57 -9.02 -26.99 -6.72
N ALA A 58 -8.97 -26.21 -5.64
CA ALA A 58 -9.11 -26.71 -4.27
C ALA A 58 -9.85 -25.69 -3.41
N TYR A 59 -10.65 -26.16 -2.45
CA TYR A 59 -11.38 -25.31 -1.49
C TYR A 59 -12.25 -24.21 -2.15
N GLY A 60 -12.78 -24.47 -3.35
CA GLY A 60 -13.58 -23.49 -4.10
C GLY A 60 -12.76 -22.36 -4.75
N ALA A 61 -11.43 -22.47 -4.78
CA ALA A 61 -10.53 -21.52 -5.44
C ALA A 61 -9.67 -22.22 -6.50
N LYS A 62 -9.32 -21.48 -7.56
CA LYS A 62 -8.28 -21.87 -8.50
C LYS A 62 -6.93 -21.46 -7.91
N VAL A 63 -6.06 -22.43 -7.67
CA VAL A 63 -4.71 -22.24 -7.14
C VAL A 63 -3.71 -22.37 -8.29
N GLU A 64 -2.81 -21.39 -8.43
CA GLU A 64 -1.71 -21.41 -9.40
C GLU A 64 -0.38 -21.30 -8.67
N LEU A 65 0.46 -22.32 -8.79
CA LEU A 65 1.82 -22.32 -8.27
C LEU A 65 2.72 -21.53 -9.21
N ARG A 66 3.35 -20.48 -8.69
CA ARG A 66 4.35 -19.68 -9.40
C ARG A 66 5.70 -19.83 -8.73
N GLU A 67 6.73 -20.09 -9.54
CA GLU A 67 8.10 -20.06 -9.08
C GLU A 67 8.55 -18.60 -8.96
N GLY A 68 9.25 -18.27 -7.87
CA GLY A 68 9.96 -17.00 -7.79
C GLY A 68 11.07 -16.98 -8.84
N TYR A 69 11.36 -15.82 -9.40
CA TYR A 69 12.53 -15.62 -10.25
C TYR A 69 13.45 -14.62 -9.57
N ASP A 70 14.75 -14.86 -9.68
CA ASP A 70 15.74 -13.94 -9.15
C ASP A 70 15.73 -12.65 -9.98
N THR A 71 15.67 -11.52 -9.29
CA THR A 71 15.88 -10.19 -9.87
C THR A 71 17.16 -9.60 -9.31
N PRO A 72 17.99 -8.91 -10.12
CA PRO A 72 19.15 -8.20 -9.59
C PRO A 72 18.75 -7.23 -8.47
N ASP A 73 19.47 -7.27 -7.35
CA ASP A 73 19.29 -6.31 -6.26
C ASP A 73 20.05 -5.01 -6.56
N PHE A 74 19.31 -3.98 -6.97
CA PHE A 74 19.88 -2.66 -7.28
C PHE A 74 20.23 -1.84 -6.02
N SER A 75 19.92 -2.32 -4.82
CA SER A 75 20.18 -1.58 -3.58
C SER A 75 21.66 -1.52 -3.19
N HIS A 76 22.50 -2.32 -3.85
CA HIS A 76 23.94 -2.38 -3.60
C HIS A 76 24.78 -1.57 -4.61
N ASP A 77 24.20 -1.12 -5.72
CA ASP A 77 24.91 -0.36 -6.73
C ASP A 77 24.96 1.14 -6.37
N GLU A 78 26.18 1.69 -6.28
CA GLU A 78 26.39 3.08 -5.89
C GLU A 78 25.76 4.08 -6.88
N VAL A 79 25.73 3.75 -8.17
CA VAL A 79 25.14 4.61 -9.21
C VAL A 79 23.62 4.65 -9.04
N CYS A 80 22.97 3.50 -8.89
CA CYS A 80 21.54 3.38 -8.61
C CYS A 80 21.13 4.11 -7.33
N LEU A 81 21.91 3.98 -6.25
CA LEU A 81 21.68 4.70 -5.01
C LEU A 81 21.78 6.22 -5.21
N SER A 82 22.82 6.69 -5.91
CA SER A 82 23.01 8.12 -6.18
C SER A 82 21.88 8.71 -7.03
N LEU A 83 21.41 7.99 -8.05
CA LEU A 83 20.30 8.41 -8.91
C LEU A 83 18.98 8.45 -8.14
N THR A 84 18.74 7.45 -7.29
CA THR A 84 17.55 7.42 -6.42
C THR A 84 17.54 8.58 -5.44
N ALA A 85 18.70 8.94 -4.87
CA ALA A 85 18.84 10.10 -4.00
C ALA A 85 18.56 11.42 -4.74
N LYS A 86 19.15 11.61 -5.93
CA LYS A 86 18.90 12.78 -6.79
C LYS A 86 17.43 12.92 -7.16
N LEU A 87 16.78 11.81 -7.53
CA LEU A 87 15.36 11.78 -7.86
C LEU A 87 14.50 12.18 -6.65
N LYS A 88 14.79 11.65 -5.45
CA LYS A 88 14.10 12.06 -4.22
C LYS A 88 14.29 13.55 -3.92
N ALA A 89 15.51 14.06 -4.04
CA ALA A 89 15.81 15.48 -3.81
C ALA A 89 15.01 16.37 -4.78
N ARG A 90 14.99 16.03 -6.07
CA ARG A 90 14.20 16.78 -7.07
C ARG A 90 12.71 16.73 -6.78
N GLN A 91 12.17 15.57 -6.39
CA GLN A 91 10.77 15.44 -6.00
C GLN A 91 10.43 16.30 -4.78
N GLU A 92 11.32 16.41 -3.80
CA GLU A 92 11.09 17.25 -2.63
C GLU A 92 11.10 18.74 -2.99
N MET A 93 12.01 19.18 -3.86
CA MET A 93 12.01 20.55 -4.38
C MET A 93 10.71 20.87 -5.13
N LEU A 94 10.22 19.96 -5.98
CA LEU A 94 8.94 20.14 -6.68
C LEU A 94 7.75 20.25 -5.71
N LYS A 95 7.75 19.47 -4.62
CA LYS A 95 6.73 19.60 -3.56
C LYS A 95 6.83 20.94 -2.83
N GLN A 96 8.04 21.44 -2.55
CA GLN A 96 8.23 22.74 -1.92
C GLN A 96 7.75 23.87 -2.83
N ALA A 97 8.12 23.84 -4.11
CA ALA A 97 7.64 24.79 -5.12
C ALA A 97 6.10 24.78 -5.19
N PHE A 98 5.49 23.59 -5.18
CA PHE A 98 4.04 23.45 -5.13
C PHE A 98 3.41 24.08 -3.87
N ARG A 99 3.97 23.84 -2.68
CA ARG A 99 3.48 24.40 -1.42
C ARG A 99 3.61 25.92 -1.33
N LEU A 100 4.63 26.48 -1.96
CA LEU A 100 4.95 27.92 -1.95
C LEU A 100 4.45 28.66 -3.19
N ASN A 101 3.64 28.01 -4.03
CA ASN A 101 3.10 28.60 -5.24
C ASN A 101 2.43 29.97 -4.95
N GLY A 102 2.87 31.01 -5.66
CA GLY A 102 2.42 32.39 -5.49
C GLY A 102 3.01 33.14 -4.29
N LYS A 103 3.88 32.52 -3.48
CA LYS A 103 4.53 33.15 -2.32
C LYS A 103 6.04 33.30 -2.48
N ALA A 104 6.71 32.27 -3.00
CA ALA A 104 8.14 32.26 -3.20
C ALA A 104 8.52 31.33 -4.36
N MET A 105 9.66 31.61 -4.98
CA MET A 105 10.28 30.75 -5.99
C MET A 105 11.33 29.86 -5.33
N ILE A 106 11.33 28.57 -5.68
CA ILE A 106 12.39 27.65 -5.30
C ILE A 106 13.41 27.60 -6.44
N VAL A 107 14.69 27.72 -6.09
CA VAL A 107 15.81 27.61 -7.02
C VAL A 107 16.64 26.40 -6.61
N ASP A 108 16.99 25.56 -7.58
CA ASP A 108 17.86 24.42 -7.39
C ASP A 108 19.29 24.93 -7.11
N PRO A 109 19.89 24.61 -5.95
CA PRO A 109 21.18 25.17 -5.57
C PRO A 109 22.33 24.63 -6.44
N ASP A 110 22.18 23.46 -7.05
CA ASP A 110 23.24 22.82 -7.84
C ASP A 110 23.26 23.32 -9.29
N THR A 111 22.09 23.64 -9.85
CA THR A 111 21.95 24.04 -11.26
C THR A 111 21.61 25.51 -11.45
N GLY A 112 21.14 26.20 -10.40
CA GLY A 112 20.62 27.57 -10.48
C GLY A 112 19.26 27.67 -11.19
N GLU A 113 18.65 26.55 -11.56
CA GLU A 113 17.36 26.55 -12.24
C GLU A 113 16.20 26.84 -11.29
N VAL A 114 15.23 27.63 -11.75
CA VAL A 114 13.96 27.79 -11.05
C VAL A 114 13.17 26.47 -11.13
N VAL A 115 12.81 25.93 -9.98
CA VAL A 115 12.01 24.71 -9.88
C VAL A 115 10.55 25.03 -10.25
N PRO A 116 9.98 24.38 -11.27
CA PRO A 116 8.62 24.68 -11.72
C PRO A 116 7.57 24.21 -10.72
N VAL A 117 6.44 24.90 -10.70
CA VAL A 117 5.26 24.47 -9.95
C VAL A 117 4.48 23.45 -10.77
N MET A 118 4.28 22.24 -10.22
CA MET A 118 3.54 21.17 -10.89
C MET A 118 2.02 21.35 -10.76
N PRO A 119 1.21 20.85 -11.71
CA PRO A 119 -0.25 20.86 -11.60
C PRO A 119 -0.75 20.01 -10.42
N VAL A 120 -1.92 20.38 -9.89
CA VAL A 120 -2.57 19.64 -8.80
C VAL A 120 -3.03 18.28 -9.31
N LYS A 121 -2.61 17.20 -8.63
CA LYS A 121 -3.24 15.88 -8.74
C LYS A 121 -4.18 15.70 -7.56
N SER A 122 -5.48 15.83 -7.79
CA SER A 122 -6.49 15.68 -6.74
C SER A 122 -6.55 14.24 -6.23
N THR A 123 -6.34 14.04 -4.94
CA THR A 123 -6.65 12.79 -4.25
C THR A 123 -7.81 13.01 -3.31
N LYS A 124 -8.72 12.04 -3.21
CA LYS A 124 -9.79 12.07 -2.22
C LYS A 124 -9.17 12.02 -0.83
N SER A 125 -9.69 12.79 0.11
CA SER A 125 -9.29 12.70 1.52
C SER A 125 -9.54 11.28 2.03
N THR A 126 -8.54 10.69 2.68
CA THR A 126 -8.62 9.35 3.27
C THR A 126 -8.39 9.42 4.77
N ILE A 127 -8.93 8.45 5.51
CA ILE A 127 -8.65 8.26 6.93
C ILE A 127 -7.51 7.25 7.03
N SER A 128 -6.45 7.58 7.78
CA SER A 128 -5.36 6.66 8.12
C SER A 128 -5.61 6.04 9.49
N ILE A 129 -5.61 4.71 9.58
CA ILE A 129 -5.85 3.97 10.84
C ILE A 129 -4.57 3.24 11.24
N THR A 130 -4.05 3.57 12.42
CA THR A 130 -2.90 2.90 13.03
C THR A 130 -3.36 2.13 14.25
N PHE A 131 -3.17 0.82 14.26
CA PHE A 131 -3.43 -0.04 15.43
C PHE A 131 -2.22 -0.04 16.35
N GLN A 132 -2.41 0.33 17.62
CA GLN A 132 -1.37 0.30 18.64
C GLN A 132 -1.12 -1.15 19.10
N ASN A 133 0.14 -1.47 19.40
CA ASN A 133 0.52 -2.77 19.96
C ASN A 133 0.10 -2.81 21.44
N PRO A 134 -0.64 -3.82 21.91
CA PRO A 134 -1.07 -3.92 23.32
C PRO A 134 0.09 -4.01 24.33
N LEU A 135 1.33 -4.25 23.90
CA LEU A 135 2.51 -4.26 24.78
C LEU A 135 3.09 -2.86 25.09
N ASN A 136 2.52 -1.80 24.53
CA ASN A 136 2.92 -0.40 24.78
C ASN A 136 1.88 0.39 25.60
N LEU A 137 1.03 -0.30 26.37
CA LEU A 137 0.12 0.28 27.36
C LEU A 137 0.48 -0.21 28.77
#